data_AF-A0A2G9TZJ3-F1
#
_entry.id   AF-A0A2G9TZJ3-F1
#
_cell.length_a   1.000
_cell.length_b   1.000
_cell.length_c   1.000
_cell.angle_alpha   90.00
_cell.angle_beta   90.00
_cell.angle_gamma   90.00
#
_symmetry.space_group_name_H-M   'P 1'
#
loop_
_entity.id
_entity.type
_entity.pdbx_description
1 polymer ?
#
loop_
_entity_poly.entity_id
_entity_poly.type
_entity_poly.pdbx_seq_one_letter_code
_entity_poly.pdbx_strand_id
1 'polypeptide(L)'
;MVETAYRVAMDCGEIDDMASDWDLIEFLRLDSPAMRWQLLKRRFDDKYRKQMKKAHQVVPEDSSVALRENRTARGVEKTETLRPVNGVSKHFLRWFVLWHAYPRLDVNVSTDQIDIFDVVSGLNHLLKSPFCIHPKTGNVAVPLDVGKIHEFDVTTCPRVDILVNELSKTIADEDVKENRKILGYKHTSLAPYVENFEKFVALAVSS
;
A
#
# COMPACT_ATOMS: atom_id res chain seq x y z
N MET A 1 4.75 17.91 5.42
CA MET A 1 4.14 16.98 4.45
C MET A 1 5.04 15.77 4.16
N VAL A 2 6.18 15.92 3.47
CA VAL A 2 7.05 14.78 3.08
C VAL A 2 7.58 13.98 4.28
N GLU A 3 7.85 14.63 5.42
CA GLU A 3 8.37 13.95 6.62
C GLU A 3 7.28 13.09 7.28
N THR A 4 6.08 13.65 7.42
CA THR A 4 4.90 12.95 7.93
C THR A 4 4.57 11.73 7.07
N ALA A 5 4.55 11.89 5.75
CA ALA A 5 4.29 10.81 4.81
C ALA A 5 5.32 9.68 4.91
N TYR A 6 6.61 10.03 5.02
CA TYR A 6 7.67 9.05 5.21
C TYR A 6 7.47 8.26 6.50
N ARG A 7 7.11 8.91 7.62
CA ARG A 7 6.86 8.22 8.89
C ARG A 7 5.67 7.28 8.79
N VAL A 8 4.54 7.74 8.25
CA VAL A 8 3.34 6.91 8.06
C VAL A 8 3.66 5.67 7.21
N ALA A 9 4.42 5.84 6.12
CA ALA A 9 4.81 4.72 5.24
C ALA A 9 5.77 3.73 5.90
N MET A 10 6.60 4.18 6.86
CA MET A 10 7.46 3.28 7.64
C MET A 10 6.69 2.56 8.74
N ASP A 11 5.71 3.23 9.36
CA ASP A 11 4.95 2.72 10.50
C ASP A 11 3.80 1.79 10.08
N CYS A 12 3.40 1.79 8.80
CA CYS A 12 2.27 0.99 8.31
C CYS A 12 2.61 -0.47 7.99
N GLY A 13 3.87 -0.91 8.13
CA GLY A 13 4.30 -2.31 7.93
C GLY A 13 4.53 -2.72 6.47
N GLU A 14 4.00 -1.98 5.49
CA GLU A 14 4.15 -2.26 4.05
C GLU A 14 5.60 -2.43 3.61
N ILE A 15 6.53 -1.63 4.17
CA ILE A 15 7.96 -1.75 3.84
C ILE A 15 8.56 -3.05 4.38
N ASP A 16 8.07 -3.57 5.51
CA ASP A 16 8.52 -4.83 6.09
C ASP A 16 7.95 -6.03 5.30
N ASP A 17 6.71 -5.93 4.82
CA ASP A 17 6.10 -6.92 3.93
C ASP A 17 6.81 -6.96 2.58
N MET A 18 7.08 -5.79 1.99
CA MET A 18 7.87 -5.68 0.76
C MET A 18 9.29 -6.24 0.95
N ALA A 19 9.90 -6.03 2.12
CA ALA A 19 11.19 -6.61 2.43
C ALA A 19 11.10 -8.15 2.50
N SER A 20 10.04 -8.68 3.10
CA SER A 20 9.79 -10.12 3.19
C SER A 20 9.58 -10.76 1.81
N ASP A 21 8.72 -10.16 0.98
CA ASP A 21 8.43 -10.63 -0.38
C ASP A 21 9.62 -10.59 -1.32
N TRP A 22 10.55 -9.65 -1.10
CA TRP A 22 11.79 -9.56 -1.87
C TRP A 22 12.90 -10.48 -1.36
N ASP A 23 12.57 -11.38 -0.43
CA ASP A 23 13.51 -12.29 0.22
C ASP A 23 14.67 -11.52 0.88
N LEU A 24 14.34 -10.35 1.46
CA LEU A 24 15.26 -9.51 2.23
C LEU A 24 15.15 -9.87 3.71
N ILE A 25 15.16 -11.16 4.06
CA ILE A 25 15.15 -11.65 5.45
C ILE A 25 16.32 -11.03 6.25
N GLU A 26 17.43 -10.69 5.59
CA GLU A 26 18.54 -9.96 6.21
C GLU A 26 18.21 -8.50 6.55
N PHE A 27 17.34 -7.80 5.80
CA PHE A 27 16.91 -6.44 6.14
C PHE A 27 16.27 -6.38 7.54
N LEU A 28 15.50 -7.42 7.89
CA LEU A 28 14.90 -7.60 9.21
C LEU A 28 15.89 -8.03 10.29
N ARG A 29 17.01 -8.70 9.92
CA ARG A 29 18.09 -9.13 10.84
C ARG A 29 19.16 -8.07 11.07
N LEU A 30 19.16 -6.99 10.29
CA LEU A 30 20.15 -5.93 10.38
C LEU A 30 19.63 -4.82 11.31
N ASP A 31 20.24 -4.67 12.49
CA ASP A 31 19.83 -3.66 13.47
C ASP A 31 20.25 -2.23 13.09
N SER A 32 21.21 -2.08 12.17
CA SER A 32 21.75 -0.79 11.79
C SER A 32 21.19 -0.27 10.47
N PRO A 33 20.62 0.95 10.43
CA PRO A 33 20.25 1.64 9.19
C PRO A 33 21.40 1.73 8.17
N ALA A 34 22.66 1.77 8.63
CA ALA A 34 23.83 1.80 7.77
C ALA A 34 24.08 0.46 7.04
N MET A 35 23.70 -0.68 7.64
CA MET A 35 23.83 -1.99 7.01
C MET A 35 22.67 -2.26 6.07
N ARG A 36 21.44 -1.91 6.48
CA ARG A 36 20.25 -1.90 5.60
C ARG A 36 20.49 -1.06 4.34
N TRP A 37 21.18 0.08 4.50
CA TRP A 37 21.64 0.95 3.42
C TRP A 37 22.60 0.28 2.42
N GLN A 38 23.58 -0.49 2.91
CA GLN A 38 24.51 -1.20 2.02
C GLN A 38 23.81 -2.29 1.23
N LEU A 39 22.86 -2.98 1.85
CA LEU A 39 22.08 -4.04 1.23
C LEU A 39 21.17 -3.48 0.12
N LEU A 40 20.42 -2.41 0.40
CA LEU A 40 19.60 -1.72 -0.60
C LEU A 40 20.43 -1.12 -1.74
N LYS A 41 21.57 -0.48 -1.45
CA LYS A 41 22.48 0.04 -2.49
C LYS A 41 23.01 -1.05 -3.41
N ARG A 42 23.42 -2.19 -2.84
CA ARG A 42 23.93 -3.33 -3.61
C ARG A 42 22.85 -3.93 -4.52
N ARG A 43 21.57 -3.86 -4.12
CA ARG A 43 20.45 -4.47 -4.84
C ARG A 43 19.69 -3.54 -5.79
N PHE A 44 19.75 -2.22 -5.61
CA PHE A 44 18.95 -1.29 -6.41
C PHE A 44 19.74 -0.17 -7.11
N ASP A 45 21.04 -0.01 -6.82
CA ASP A 45 21.88 0.98 -7.51
C ASP A 45 22.80 0.31 -8.56
N ASP A 46 22.38 0.35 -9.82
CA ASP A 46 23.12 -0.21 -10.96
C ASP A 46 24.46 0.48 -11.21
N LYS A 47 24.56 1.78 -10.90
CA LYS A 47 25.81 2.53 -11.04
C LYS A 47 26.80 2.04 -9.98
N TYR A 48 26.33 1.82 -8.75
CA TYR A 48 27.12 1.26 -7.67
C TYR A 48 27.56 -0.18 -7.96
N ARG A 49 26.68 -1.04 -8.48
CA ARG A 49 27.05 -2.41 -8.92
C ARG A 49 28.16 -2.40 -9.97
N LYS A 50 28.04 -1.52 -10.98
CA LYS A 50 29.07 -1.36 -12.02
C LYS A 50 30.39 -0.86 -11.43
N GLN A 51 30.36 0.05 -10.45
CA GLN A 51 31.56 0.52 -9.75
C GLN A 51 32.23 -0.59 -8.93
N MET A 52 31.45 -1.40 -8.21
CA MET A 52 31.99 -2.50 -7.41
C MET A 52 32.55 -3.64 -8.27
N LYS A 53 31.90 -3.97 -9.39
CA LYS A 53 32.45 -4.89 -10.40
C LYS A 53 33.78 -4.38 -10.96
N LYS A 54 33.91 -3.08 -11.25
CA LYS A 54 35.17 -2.46 -11.70
C LYS A 54 36.27 -2.48 -10.62
N ALA A 55 35.89 -2.34 -9.36
CA ALA A 55 36.82 -2.36 -8.22
C ALA A 55 37.25 -3.78 -7.79
N HIS A 56 36.83 -4.83 -8.52
CA HIS A 56 37.06 -6.24 -8.17
C HIS A 56 36.60 -6.59 -6.74
N GLN A 57 35.60 -5.87 -6.22
CA GLN A 57 34.99 -6.18 -4.94
C GLN A 57 33.86 -7.18 -5.17
N VAL A 58 33.83 -8.25 -4.37
CA VAL A 58 32.73 -9.23 -4.42
C VAL A 58 31.43 -8.48 -4.14
N VAL A 59 30.48 -8.61 -5.05
CA VAL A 59 29.08 -8.25 -4.80
C VAL A 59 28.40 -9.58 -4.54
N PRO A 60 28.21 -10.00 -3.27
CA PRO A 60 27.42 -11.19 -3.00
C PRO A 60 26.01 -10.90 -3.49
N GLU A 61 25.62 -11.54 -4.59
CA GLU A 61 24.24 -11.52 -5.09
C GLU A 61 23.36 -12.45 -4.23
N ASP A 62 23.96 -13.45 -3.58
CA ASP A 62 23.30 -14.38 -2.67
C ASP A 62 23.81 -14.29 -1.22
N SER A 63 22.84 -14.39 -0.30
CA SER A 63 22.97 -14.36 1.18
C SER A 63 23.89 -15.44 1.78
N SER A 64 24.23 -16.49 1.03
CA SER A 64 25.05 -17.60 1.56
C SER A 64 26.56 -17.30 1.60
N VAL A 65 27.03 -16.28 0.89
CA VAL A 65 28.48 -16.01 0.74
C VAL A 65 29.02 -15.08 1.82
N ALA A 66 28.16 -14.30 2.49
CA ALA A 66 28.58 -13.37 3.55
C ALA A 66 28.98 -14.07 4.87
N LEU A 67 28.51 -15.31 5.09
CA LEU A 67 28.73 -16.08 6.33
C LEU A 67 29.72 -17.24 6.19
N ARG A 68 30.40 -17.39 5.05
CA ARG A 68 31.52 -18.33 4.98
C ARG A 68 32.69 -17.74 5.75
N GLU A 69 32.81 -18.13 7.02
CA GLU A 69 34.03 -18.00 7.80
C GLU A 69 35.20 -18.57 6.98
N ASN A 70 36.01 -17.69 6.40
CA ASN A 70 37.24 -18.08 5.74
C ASN A 70 38.24 -18.49 6.84
N ARG A 71 38.18 -19.77 7.24
CA ARG A 71 39.24 -20.44 8.00
C ARG A 71 40.48 -20.52 7.11
N THR A 72 41.22 -19.42 7.05
CA THR A 72 42.52 -19.36 6.40
C THR A 72 43.57 -19.62 7.47
N ALA A 73 44.35 -20.69 7.28
CA ALA A 73 45.45 -21.07 8.15
C ALA A 73 46.58 -20.03 8.06
N ARG A 74 46.45 -18.94 8.83
CA ARG A 74 47.50 -18.05 9.34
C ARG A 74 46.79 -16.89 10.05
N GLY A 75 46.89 -16.89 11.38
CA GLY A 75 46.11 -16.04 12.30
C GLY A 75 46.32 -14.53 12.12
N VAL A 76 45.59 -13.95 11.17
CA VAL A 76 45.26 -12.53 11.16
C VAL A 76 43.75 -12.45 10.98
N GLU A 77 43.03 -12.23 12.07
CA GLU A 77 41.62 -11.84 12.03
C GLU A 77 41.51 -10.51 11.29
N LYS A 78 41.26 -10.55 9.97
CA LYS A 78 40.74 -9.39 9.26
C LYS A 78 39.24 -9.43 9.37
N THR A 79 38.71 -8.86 10.45
CA THR A 79 37.35 -8.34 10.42
C THR A 79 37.32 -7.26 9.33
N GLU A 80 36.79 -7.61 8.15
CA GLU A 80 36.48 -6.63 7.10
C GLU A 80 35.35 -5.73 7.62
N THR A 81 35.74 -4.76 8.44
CA THR A 81 34.87 -3.69 8.90
C THR A 81 34.48 -2.87 7.68
N LEU A 82 33.23 -3.08 7.24
CA LEU A 82 32.59 -2.34 6.16
C LEU A 82 32.72 -0.84 6.47
N ARG A 83 33.53 -0.12 5.67
CA ARG A 83 33.77 1.31 5.90
C ARG A 83 32.44 2.08 5.84
N PRO A 84 32.14 2.94 6.81
CA PRO A 84 30.94 3.76 6.76
C PRO A 84 31.07 4.75 5.60
N VAL A 85 30.10 4.72 4.69
CA VAL A 85 30.07 5.61 3.53
C VAL A 85 29.44 6.94 3.97
N ASN A 86 30.26 7.98 4.11
CA ASN A 86 29.80 9.34 4.37
C ASN A 86 29.36 10.04 3.06
N GLY A 87 28.18 10.69 3.09
CA GLY A 87 27.67 11.58 2.03
C GLY A 87 26.40 11.12 1.31
N VAL A 88 25.52 12.10 0.98
CA VAL A 88 24.30 12.08 0.12
C VAL A 88 23.24 10.98 0.40
N SER A 89 23.49 10.11 1.37
CA SER A 89 22.76 8.88 1.67
C SER A 89 21.47 9.05 2.45
N LYS A 90 21.34 10.11 3.27
CA LYS A 90 20.19 10.30 4.19
C LYS A 90 18.84 10.41 3.49
N HIS A 91 18.81 10.85 2.24
CA HIS A 91 17.58 11.08 1.49
C HIS A 91 17.20 9.93 0.58
N PHE A 92 18.10 8.98 0.30
CA PHE A 92 17.76 7.86 -0.58
C PHE A 92 16.76 6.91 0.06
N LEU A 93 16.95 6.50 1.33
CA LEU A 93 15.99 5.61 1.98
C LEU A 93 14.60 6.24 2.02
N ARG A 94 14.56 7.54 2.32
CA ARG A 94 13.35 8.32 2.24
C ARG A 94 12.76 8.36 0.84
N TRP A 95 13.57 8.57 -0.19
CA TRP A 95 13.13 8.52 -1.59
C TRP A 95 12.62 7.14 -1.97
N PHE A 96 13.29 6.07 -1.56
CA PHE A 96 12.94 4.69 -1.83
C PHE A 96 11.59 4.32 -1.20
N VAL A 97 11.42 4.61 0.08
CA VAL A 97 10.16 4.40 0.81
C VAL A 97 9.04 5.18 0.15
N LEU A 98 9.25 6.46 -0.15
CA LEU A 98 8.23 7.27 -0.82
C LEU A 98 7.95 6.79 -2.26
N TRP A 99 8.96 6.34 -3.00
CA TRP A 99 8.78 5.85 -4.37
C TRP A 99 7.88 4.60 -4.44
N HIS A 100 7.97 3.76 -3.41
CA HIS A 100 7.29 2.48 -3.33
C HIS A 100 5.96 2.52 -2.56
N ALA A 101 5.90 3.26 -1.45
CA ALA A 101 4.73 3.27 -0.55
C ALA A 101 3.91 4.58 -0.60
N TYR A 102 4.42 5.66 -1.21
CA TYR A 102 3.62 6.88 -1.36
C TYR A 102 2.56 6.71 -2.46
N PRO A 103 1.30 7.16 -2.23
CA PRO A 103 0.24 7.00 -3.21
C PRO A 103 0.55 7.73 -4.52
N ARG A 104 0.35 7.04 -5.63
CA ARG A 104 0.44 7.62 -6.98
C ARG A 104 -0.91 8.22 -7.34
N LEU A 105 -0.98 9.54 -7.40
CA LEU A 105 -2.21 10.25 -7.75
C LEU A 105 -2.35 10.34 -9.28
N ASP A 106 -3.54 10.05 -9.79
CA ASP A 106 -3.89 10.34 -11.17
C ASP A 106 -4.20 11.83 -11.30
N VAL A 107 -3.19 12.59 -11.73
CA VAL A 107 -3.27 14.05 -11.84
C VAL A 107 -4.39 14.51 -12.77
N ASN A 108 -4.73 13.71 -13.78
CA ASN A 108 -5.77 14.04 -14.75
C ASN A 108 -7.18 13.94 -14.15
N VAL A 109 -7.32 13.34 -12.96
CA VAL A 109 -8.61 13.26 -12.25
C VAL A 109 -8.78 14.44 -11.30
N SER A 110 -7.68 15.03 -10.81
CA SER A 110 -7.69 15.99 -9.70
C SER A 110 -7.24 17.39 -10.06
N THR A 111 -6.68 17.61 -11.25
CA THR A 111 -6.17 18.94 -11.65
C THR A 111 -7.05 19.57 -12.71
N ASP A 112 -7.47 20.80 -12.46
CA ASP A 112 -8.00 21.70 -13.47
C ASP A 112 -6.86 22.11 -14.39
N GLN A 113 -6.77 21.51 -15.58
CA GLN A 113 -5.93 22.08 -16.62
C GLN A 113 -6.61 23.35 -17.15
N ILE A 114 -5.88 24.47 -17.07
CA ILE A 114 -6.18 25.69 -17.81
C ILE A 114 -5.47 25.54 -19.15
N ASP A 115 -6.20 25.12 -20.17
CA ASP A 115 -5.73 25.24 -21.54
C ASP A 115 -5.72 26.72 -21.96
N ILE A 116 -4.87 27.07 -22.93
CA ILE A 116 -4.62 28.45 -23.46
C ILE A 116 -5.92 29.15 -23.91
N PHE A 117 -7.03 28.42 -23.96
CA PHE A 117 -8.36 28.82 -24.37
C PHE A 117 -9.39 28.82 -23.23
N ASP A 118 -9.03 29.18 -21.98
CA ASP A 118 -9.97 29.48 -20.88
C ASP A 118 -11.06 28.41 -20.56
N VAL A 119 -10.92 27.18 -21.06
CA VAL A 119 -11.81 26.07 -20.71
C VAL A 119 -11.22 25.35 -19.51
N VAL A 120 -11.89 25.45 -18.36
CA VAL A 120 -11.50 24.68 -17.18
C VAL A 120 -11.90 23.22 -17.40
N SER A 121 -10.95 22.38 -17.79
CA SER A 121 -11.19 20.98 -18.16
C SER A 121 -11.40 20.04 -16.96
N GLY A 122 -11.04 20.45 -15.73
CA GLY A 122 -11.08 19.57 -14.55
C GLY A 122 -12.43 19.48 -13.82
N LEU A 123 -13.35 20.42 -14.04
CA LEU A 123 -14.67 20.41 -13.38
C LEU A 123 -15.67 19.44 -14.04
N ASN A 124 -15.37 18.95 -15.24
CA ASN A 124 -16.27 18.09 -16.02
C ASN A 124 -15.86 16.60 -15.96
N HIS A 125 -14.92 16.22 -15.10
CA HIS A 125 -14.53 14.82 -14.94
C HIS A 125 -15.67 13.97 -14.40
N LEU A 126 -16.00 12.91 -15.12
CA LEU A 126 -16.96 11.91 -14.69
C LEU A 126 -16.26 10.86 -13.82
N LEU A 127 -16.69 10.77 -12.57
CA LEU A 127 -16.25 9.73 -11.64
C LEU A 127 -17.35 8.71 -11.39
N LYS A 128 -16.94 7.51 -10.98
CA LYS A 128 -17.87 6.43 -10.62
C LYS A 128 -18.70 6.86 -9.41
N SER A 129 -20.02 6.73 -9.51
CA SER A 129 -20.91 6.98 -8.37
C SER A 129 -20.70 5.94 -7.26
N PRO A 130 -20.84 6.32 -5.98
CA PRO A 130 -20.92 5.37 -4.88
C PRO A 130 -22.01 4.32 -5.13
N PHE A 131 -21.80 3.12 -4.60
CA PHE A 131 -22.66 1.94 -4.73
C PHE A 131 -22.85 1.38 -6.15
N CYS A 132 -22.16 1.92 -7.17
CA CYS A 132 -22.16 1.32 -8.50
C CYS A 132 -21.51 -0.08 -8.50
N ILE A 133 -22.16 -1.03 -9.17
CA ILE A 133 -21.66 -2.38 -9.38
C ILE A 133 -20.55 -2.35 -10.43
N HIS A 134 -19.40 -2.96 -10.14
CA HIS A 134 -18.34 -3.14 -11.13
C HIS A 134 -18.69 -4.30 -12.07
N PRO A 135 -18.81 -4.07 -13.39
CA PRO A 135 -19.42 -5.04 -14.31
C PRO A 135 -18.66 -6.35 -14.42
N LYS A 136 -17.32 -6.32 -14.26
CA LYS A 136 -16.47 -7.52 -14.37
C LYS A 136 -16.42 -8.35 -13.08
N THR A 137 -16.51 -7.72 -11.92
CA THR A 137 -16.31 -8.40 -10.62
C THR A 137 -17.63 -8.63 -9.88
N GLY A 138 -18.68 -7.87 -10.19
CA GLY A 138 -19.93 -7.87 -9.43
C GLY A 138 -19.85 -7.14 -8.09
N ASN A 139 -18.66 -6.64 -7.69
CA ASN A 139 -18.47 -5.94 -6.42
C ASN A 139 -19.18 -4.57 -6.44
N VAL A 140 -19.78 -4.22 -5.31
CA VAL A 140 -20.38 -2.91 -5.07
C VAL A 140 -19.29 -1.90 -4.67
N ALA A 141 -19.30 -0.70 -5.25
CA ALA A 141 -18.40 0.38 -4.83
C ALA A 141 -18.84 0.97 -3.48
N VAL A 142 -18.44 0.32 -2.38
CA VAL A 142 -18.85 0.69 -1.03
C VAL A 142 -18.02 1.84 -0.44
N PRO A 143 -18.64 2.78 0.29
CA PRO A 143 -17.92 3.80 1.06
C PRO A 143 -17.10 3.18 2.19
N LEU A 144 -15.83 3.59 2.31
CA LEU A 144 -14.91 3.05 3.32
C LEU A 144 -14.97 3.85 4.62
N ASP A 145 -14.88 3.15 5.75
CA ASP A 145 -14.75 3.77 7.08
C ASP A 145 -13.26 4.02 7.35
N VAL A 146 -12.88 5.30 7.43
CA VAL A 146 -11.49 5.71 7.68
C VAL A 146 -10.99 5.20 9.04
N GLY A 147 -11.86 5.09 10.04
CA GLY A 147 -11.50 4.61 11.37
C GLY A 147 -11.21 3.10 11.42
N LYS A 148 -11.68 2.34 10.43
CA LYS A 148 -11.52 0.89 10.33
C LYS A 148 -10.82 0.47 9.03
N ILE A 149 -10.11 1.39 8.39
CA ILE A 149 -9.52 1.14 7.07
C ILE A 149 -8.50 -0.01 7.07
N HIS A 150 -7.81 -0.23 8.20
CA HIS A 150 -6.86 -1.32 8.38
C HIS A 150 -7.52 -2.71 8.43
N GLU A 151 -8.83 -2.78 8.72
CA GLU A 151 -9.60 -4.02 8.75
C GLU A 151 -10.26 -4.32 7.39
N PHE A 152 -10.19 -3.39 6.43
CA PHE A 152 -10.89 -3.52 5.16
C PHE A 152 -10.18 -4.49 4.22
N ASP A 153 -10.84 -5.60 3.92
CA ASP A 153 -10.37 -6.60 2.94
C ASP A 153 -11.13 -6.46 1.61
N VAL A 154 -10.38 -6.10 0.56
CA VAL A 154 -10.87 -5.95 -0.83
C VAL A 154 -11.51 -7.23 -1.38
N THR A 155 -11.12 -8.40 -0.90
CA THR A 155 -11.62 -9.71 -1.37
C THR A 155 -12.99 -10.05 -0.79
N THR A 156 -13.35 -9.42 0.33
CA THR A 156 -14.64 -9.62 1.04
C THR A 156 -15.69 -8.58 0.67
N CYS A 157 -15.38 -7.69 -0.28
CA CYS A 157 -16.29 -6.65 -0.72
C CYS A 157 -17.63 -7.24 -1.22
N PRO A 158 -18.79 -6.70 -0.80
CA PRO A 158 -20.08 -7.28 -1.12
C PRO A 158 -20.33 -7.29 -2.62
N ARG A 159 -20.79 -8.44 -3.11
CA ARG A 159 -21.10 -8.69 -4.51
C ARG A 159 -22.60 -8.75 -4.75
N VAL A 160 -23.05 -8.23 -5.90
CA VAL A 160 -24.47 -8.16 -6.25
C VAL A 160 -25.16 -9.53 -6.24
N ASP A 161 -24.51 -10.58 -6.73
CA ASP A 161 -25.08 -11.93 -6.76
C ASP A 161 -25.28 -12.50 -5.36
N ILE A 162 -24.37 -12.19 -4.42
CA ILE A 162 -24.50 -12.58 -3.02
C ILE A 162 -25.62 -11.79 -2.35
N LEU A 163 -25.67 -10.47 -2.55
CA LEU A 163 -26.69 -9.60 -1.97
C LEU A 163 -28.11 -9.98 -2.41
N VAL A 164 -28.31 -10.33 -3.69
CA VAL A 164 -29.61 -10.81 -4.20
C VAL A 164 -30.04 -12.10 -3.50
N ASN A 165 -29.10 -13.02 -3.26
CA ASN A 165 -29.37 -14.26 -2.54
C ASN A 165 -29.68 -14.03 -1.05
N GLU A 166 -28.95 -13.13 -0.39
CA GLU A 166 -29.22 -12.72 1.00
C GLU A 166 -30.64 -12.14 1.12
N LEU A 167 -30.98 -11.19 0.25
CA LEU A 167 -32.30 -10.56 0.25
C LEU A 167 -33.43 -11.56 0.00
N SER A 168 -33.24 -12.49 -0.94
CA SER A 168 -34.25 -13.50 -1.27
C SER A 168 -34.54 -14.43 -0.08
N LYS A 169 -33.51 -14.78 0.71
CA LYS A 169 -33.68 -15.58 1.92
C LYS A 169 -34.43 -14.80 3.00
N THR A 170 -34.08 -13.54 3.21
CA THR A 170 -34.77 -12.70 4.20
C THR A 170 -36.24 -12.53 3.88
N ILE A 171 -36.61 -12.28 2.61
CA ILE A 171 -38.02 -12.13 2.21
C ILE A 171 -38.80 -13.43 2.44
N ALA A 172 -38.22 -14.58 2.09
CA ALA A 172 -38.87 -15.88 2.31
C ALA A 172 -39.13 -16.19 3.80
N ASP A 173 -38.26 -15.72 4.70
CA ASP A 173 -38.42 -15.88 6.15
C ASP A 173 -39.38 -14.83 6.77
N GLU A 174 -39.49 -13.64 6.18
CA GLU A 174 -40.26 -12.50 6.71
C GLU A 174 -41.69 -12.36 6.15
N ASP A 175 -42.05 -13.06 5.06
CA ASP A 175 -43.45 -13.18 4.59
C ASP A 175 -44.41 -13.79 5.66
N VAL A 176 -43.87 -14.22 6.81
CA VAL A 176 -44.59 -14.68 8.00
C VAL A 176 -44.96 -13.53 8.97
N LYS A 177 -44.43 -12.30 8.83
CA LYS A 177 -44.64 -11.19 9.79
C LYS A 177 -44.90 -9.83 9.10
N GLU A 178 -46.19 -9.47 9.04
CA GLU A 178 -46.83 -8.19 8.68
C GLU A 178 -45.98 -6.90 8.43
N ASN A 179 -46.26 -6.27 7.28
CA ASN A 179 -46.49 -4.82 7.07
C ASN A 179 -45.57 -3.80 7.77
N ARG A 180 -44.25 -3.93 7.62
CA ARG A 180 -43.35 -2.78 7.63
C ARG A 180 -42.68 -2.63 6.27
N LYS A 181 -42.52 -1.39 5.78
CA LYS A 181 -41.62 -1.08 4.67
C LYS A 181 -40.19 -1.35 5.15
N ILE A 182 -39.80 -2.62 5.17
CA ILE A 182 -38.46 -3.04 5.58
C ILE A 182 -37.53 -2.63 4.45
N LEU A 183 -36.51 -1.85 4.82
CA LEU A 183 -35.43 -1.50 3.91
C LEU A 183 -34.59 -2.76 3.72
N GLY A 184 -34.84 -3.51 2.65
CA GLY A 184 -34.27 -4.85 2.43
C GLY A 184 -32.74 -4.93 2.56
N TYR A 185 -32.03 -3.84 2.25
CA TYR A 185 -30.56 -3.80 2.40
C TYR A 185 -30.07 -3.98 3.85
N LYS A 186 -30.89 -3.64 4.85
CA LYS A 186 -30.52 -3.74 6.28
C LYS A 186 -30.26 -5.18 6.74
N HIS A 187 -30.75 -6.15 5.99
CA HIS A 187 -30.60 -7.58 6.26
C HIS A 187 -29.57 -8.24 5.35
N THR A 188 -28.71 -7.44 4.70
CA THR A 188 -27.66 -7.91 3.79
C THR A 188 -26.29 -7.45 4.28
N SER A 189 -25.24 -8.05 3.74
CA SER A 189 -23.86 -7.63 3.96
C SER A 189 -23.55 -6.20 3.47
N LEU A 190 -24.47 -5.56 2.75
CA LEU A 190 -24.36 -4.16 2.34
C LEU A 190 -24.67 -3.15 3.45
N ALA A 191 -25.45 -3.55 4.47
CA ALA A 191 -25.92 -2.69 5.56
C ALA A 191 -24.83 -1.80 6.20
N PRO A 192 -23.68 -2.34 6.68
CA PRO A 192 -22.67 -1.52 7.38
C PRO A 192 -22.10 -0.39 6.51
N TYR A 193 -22.03 -0.59 5.20
CA TYR A 193 -21.52 0.41 4.26
C TYR A 193 -22.53 1.53 4.00
N VAL A 194 -23.82 1.20 3.98
CA VAL A 194 -24.89 2.20 3.87
C VAL A 194 -24.96 3.04 5.14
N GLU A 195 -24.87 2.42 6.32
CA GLU A 195 -24.83 3.13 7.59
C GLU A 195 -23.61 4.06 7.71
N ASN A 196 -22.44 3.63 7.22
CA ASN A 196 -21.26 4.49 7.14
C ASN A 196 -21.52 5.72 6.24
N PHE A 197 -22.18 5.51 5.10
CA PHE A 197 -22.53 6.61 4.19
C PHE A 197 -23.59 7.56 4.78
N GLU A 198 -24.59 7.04 5.47
CA GLU A 198 -25.61 7.85 6.17
C GLU A 198 -24.96 8.77 7.21
N LYS A 199 -23.97 8.27 7.97
CA LYS A 199 -23.18 9.09 8.91
C LYS A 199 -22.44 10.22 8.19
N PHE A 200 -21.79 9.91 7.06
CA PHE A 200 -21.11 10.92 6.24
C PHE A 200 -22.09 12.00 5.74
N VAL A 201 -23.25 11.60 5.20
CA VAL A 201 -24.27 12.55 4.72
C VAL A 201 -24.81 13.42 5.86
N ALA A 202 -25.08 12.83 7.03
CA ALA A 202 -25.52 13.58 8.20
C ALA A 202 -24.50 14.65 8.62
N LEU A 203 -23.22 14.31 8.65
CA LEU A 203 -22.14 15.25 8.95
C LEU A 203 -22.04 16.36 7.90
N ALA A 204 -22.11 16.01 6.61
CA ALA A 204 -22.01 16.95 5.50
C ALA A 204 -23.17 17.96 5.45
N VAL A 205 -24.38 17.55 5.85
CA VAL A 205 -25.55 18.43 5.92
C VAL A 205 -25.57 19.28 7.20
N SER A 206 -24.91 18.82 8.26
CA SER A 206 -24.80 19.54 9.54
C SER A 206 -23.68 20.58 9.61
N SER A 207 -22.81 20.63 8.60
CA SER A 207 -21.65 21.54 8.49
C SER A 207 -21.99 22.79 7.70
#